data_AF-A0A316VWW6-F1
#
_entry.id   AF-A0A316VWW6-F1
#
_cell.length_a   1.000
_cell.length_b   1.000
_cell.length_c   1.000
_cell.angle_alpha   90.00
_cell.angle_beta   90.00
_cell.angle_gamma   90.00
#
_symmetry.space_group_name_H-M   'P 1'
#
loop_
_entity.id
_entity.type
_entity.pdbx_description
1 polymer ?
#
loop_
_entity_poly.entity_id
_entity_poly.type
_entity_poly.pdbx_seq_one_letter_code
_entity_poly.pdbx_strand_id
1 'polypeptide(L)'
;MGEEFRVALDAFKGQDVKNAFSSVDDSRVNIGVGFLAWRLSHVHSGGKGGVKPTSSDEVLKTSIHSEAGSNSPVISLLDAALKPRPIAVWLSFGDADEMRVWTEVIRKRDAELNGQGDGLKVFIGIGSEQETKAAVEDCGADVLVAQGCEAGGHGLGSSPPLHAQLPRIAALLPTLKPGNSRGEVPPLLGAGGLSDGRSLASILALGADGGVLGTRLLLTPEAAYSDAQKQVLLKASSTETKRTMAFDEARGTLGWPEGVDGRGVINATVQAYESQEGDAESRRRRYKQAEGEGDEKRIVTWAGTGVGNMNVIKPAREVIQEVGNDALKTIEALSQTLKR
;
A
#
# COMPACT_ATOMS: atom_id res chain seq x y z
N MET A 1 18.75 -2.09 -7.55
CA MET A 1 17.75 -2.06 -6.46
C MET A 1 18.51 -2.29 -5.16
N GLY A 2 19.12 -1.26 -4.57
CA GLY A 2 20.15 -1.46 -3.53
C GLY A 2 20.38 -0.31 -2.54
N GLU A 3 19.76 0.85 -2.76
CA GLU A 3 19.98 2.04 -1.92
C GLU A 3 18.68 2.52 -1.26
N GLU A 4 17.54 2.41 -1.97
CA GLU A 4 16.21 2.76 -1.46
C GLU A 4 15.75 1.89 -0.27
N PHE A 5 16.17 0.62 -0.22
CA PHE A 5 15.88 -0.28 0.90
C PHE A 5 16.67 0.08 2.17
N ARG A 6 17.80 0.77 2.02
CA ARG A 6 18.69 1.16 3.13
C ARG A 6 18.18 2.41 3.85
N VAL A 7 17.59 3.35 3.10
CA VAL A 7 17.01 4.60 3.62
C VAL A 7 15.83 4.33 4.56
N ALA A 8 14.98 3.35 4.23
CA ALA A 8 13.88 2.93 5.11
C ALA A 8 14.39 2.33 6.43
N LEU A 9 15.54 1.63 6.43
CA LEU A 9 16.14 1.02 7.62
C LEU A 9 16.83 2.03 8.54
N ASP A 10 17.42 3.10 7.98
CA ASP A 10 18.12 4.12 8.77
C ASP A 10 17.15 5.05 9.53
N ALA A 11 15.92 5.23 9.02
CA ALA A 11 14.85 5.97 9.71
C ALA A 11 14.40 5.35 11.05
N PHE A 12 14.63 4.05 11.26
CA PHE A 12 14.21 3.32 12.46
C PHE A 12 15.33 3.13 13.51
N LYS A 13 16.53 3.68 13.30
CA LYS A 13 17.67 3.50 14.21
C LYS A 13 17.64 4.34 15.50
N GLY A 14 16.59 5.12 15.75
CA GLY A 14 16.38 5.85 17.01
C GLY A 14 15.26 5.21 17.85
N GLN A 15 15.62 4.33 18.79
CA GLN A 15 14.70 3.61 19.67
C GLN A 15 13.72 4.55 20.43
N ASP A 16 12.42 4.23 20.43
CA ASP A 16 11.75 3.50 21.53
C ASP A 16 10.27 3.27 21.16
N VAL A 17 9.94 2.07 20.66
CA VAL A 17 8.56 1.59 20.37
C VAL A 17 8.30 0.34 21.22
N LYS A 18 8.63 0.42 22.51
CA LYS A 18 8.74 -0.79 23.35
C LYS A 18 7.42 -1.43 23.81
N ASN A 19 6.24 -0.88 23.55
CA ASN A 19 5.00 -1.41 24.16
C ASN A 19 3.78 -1.62 23.23
N ALA A 20 3.93 -1.68 21.90
CA ALA A 20 2.79 -2.01 21.02
C ALA A 20 2.66 -3.51 20.69
N PHE A 21 3.71 -4.32 20.86
CA PHE A 21 3.72 -5.75 20.50
C PHE A 21 4.65 -6.57 21.41
N SER A 22 4.54 -6.43 22.73
CA SER A 22 5.45 -7.11 23.67
C SER A 22 5.07 -8.58 23.88
N SER A 23 5.79 -9.48 23.21
CA SER A 23 6.41 -10.64 23.87
C SER A 23 7.62 -11.09 23.05
N VAL A 24 8.72 -11.36 23.76
CA VAL A 24 10.06 -11.59 23.21
C VAL A 24 10.25 -13.08 22.94
N ASP A 25 10.51 -13.48 21.70
CA ASP A 25 11.48 -14.54 21.31
C ASP A 25 11.68 -14.55 19.77
N ASP A 26 12.87 -14.87 19.27
CA ASP A 26 13.18 -15.07 17.82
C ASP A 26 12.72 -13.95 16.84
N SER A 27 12.72 -12.71 17.33
CA SER A 27 11.90 -11.59 16.85
C SER A 27 12.15 -11.20 15.39
N ARG A 28 11.10 -11.28 14.57
CA ARG A 28 11.02 -10.63 13.25
C ARG A 28 11.36 -9.15 13.35
N VAL A 29 11.90 -8.59 12.28
CA VAL A 29 12.20 -7.16 12.18
C VAL A 29 10.90 -6.39 11.98
N ASN A 30 10.74 -5.28 12.71
CA ASN A 30 9.57 -4.39 12.65
C ASN A 30 9.50 -3.58 11.33
N ILE A 31 9.49 -4.29 10.21
CA ILE A 31 9.40 -3.77 8.85
C ILE A 31 8.37 -4.60 8.10
N GLY A 32 7.53 -3.92 7.32
CA GLY A 32 6.66 -4.54 6.33
C GLY A 32 7.24 -4.42 4.92
N VAL A 33 7.00 -5.42 4.06
CA VAL A 33 7.38 -5.39 2.65
C VAL A 33 6.13 -5.48 1.77
N GLY A 34 5.98 -4.57 0.81
CA GLY A 34 4.85 -4.57 -0.12
C GLY A 34 5.19 -5.27 -1.45
N PHE A 35 4.24 -6.06 -1.96
CA PHE A 35 4.27 -6.58 -3.32
C PHE A 35 2.96 -6.29 -4.06
N LEU A 36 3.10 -6.02 -5.36
CA LEU A 36 1.97 -6.00 -6.28
C LEU A 36 1.82 -7.40 -6.85
N ALA A 37 0.72 -8.09 -6.55
CA ALA A 37 0.51 -9.49 -6.91
C ALA A 37 0.61 -9.70 -8.44
N TRP A 38 -0.01 -8.83 -9.23
CA TRP A 38 0.11 -8.88 -10.69
C TRP A 38 1.55 -8.72 -11.20
N ARG A 39 2.41 -7.98 -10.50
CA ARG A 39 3.84 -7.87 -10.85
C ARG A 39 4.59 -9.14 -10.50
N LEU A 40 4.27 -9.79 -9.38
CA LEU A 40 4.82 -11.11 -9.06
C LEU A 40 4.44 -12.11 -10.16
N SER A 41 3.18 -12.12 -10.60
CA SER A 41 2.70 -12.95 -11.72
C SER A 41 3.44 -12.63 -13.03
N HIS A 42 3.61 -11.34 -13.35
CA HIS A 42 4.34 -10.90 -14.54
C HIS A 42 5.82 -11.31 -14.52
N VAL A 43 6.49 -11.23 -13.37
CA VAL A 43 7.89 -11.67 -13.24
C VAL A 43 7.96 -13.20 -13.32
N HIS A 44 7.03 -13.91 -12.68
CA HIS A 44 6.94 -15.36 -12.71
C HIS A 44 6.79 -15.91 -14.15
N SER A 45 5.99 -15.24 -14.98
CA SER A 45 5.76 -15.64 -16.37
C SER A 45 6.89 -15.26 -17.35
N GLY A 46 7.99 -14.69 -16.84
CA GLY A 46 9.10 -14.19 -17.68
C GLY A 46 8.73 -12.93 -18.46
N GLY A 47 7.83 -12.11 -17.94
CA GLY A 47 7.37 -10.86 -18.57
C GLY A 47 6.20 -11.05 -19.54
N LYS A 48 5.64 -12.26 -19.65
CA LYS A 48 4.45 -12.52 -20.48
C LYS A 48 3.20 -12.07 -19.74
N GLY A 49 2.57 -10.99 -20.22
CA GLY A 49 1.32 -10.50 -19.65
C GLY A 49 0.21 -11.55 -19.70
N GLY A 50 -0.66 -11.56 -18.69
CA GLY A 50 -1.87 -12.40 -18.64
C GLY A 50 -1.67 -13.85 -18.17
N VAL A 51 -0.44 -14.30 -17.93
CA VAL A 51 -0.18 -15.63 -17.34
C VAL A 51 -0.19 -15.50 -15.82
N LYS A 52 -1.14 -16.17 -15.17
CA LYS A 52 -1.35 -16.17 -13.72
C LYS A 52 -0.82 -17.47 -13.11
N PRO A 53 -0.31 -17.45 -11.87
CA PRO A 53 0.12 -18.67 -11.21
C PRO A 53 -1.09 -19.55 -10.88
N THR A 54 -0.99 -20.86 -11.10
CA THR A 54 -2.14 -21.76 -10.86
C THR A 54 -2.10 -22.44 -9.49
N SER A 55 -0.89 -22.67 -8.97
CA SER A 55 -0.69 -23.24 -7.62
C SER A 55 0.64 -22.83 -7.02
N SER A 56 0.72 -22.82 -5.69
CA SER A 56 1.97 -22.53 -5.00
C SER A 56 3.06 -23.57 -5.27
N ASP A 57 2.69 -24.85 -5.43
CA ASP A 57 3.64 -25.93 -5.73
C ASP A 57 4.26 -25.78 -7.14
N GLU A 58 3.49 -25.33 -8.13
CA GLU A 58 4.00 -25.01 -9.46
C GLU A 58 5.07 -23.91 -9.38
N VAL A 59 4.72 -22.80 -8.73
CA VAL A 59 5.60 -21.64 -8.58
C VAL A 59 6.90 -22.06 -7.89
N LEU A 60 6.80 -22.81 -6.78
CA LEU A 60 7.97 -23.25 -6.01
C LEU A 60 8.82 -24.30 -6.77
N LYS A 61 8.22 -25.22 -7.53
CA LYS A 61 8.95 -26.20 -8.36
C LYS A 61 9.77 -25.54 -9.45
N THR A 62 9.29 -24.45 -10.05
CA THR A 62 10.06 -23.71 -11.07
C THR A 62 11.35 -23.09 -10.52
N SER A 63 11.53 -23.02 -9.20
CA SER A 63 12.77 -22.60 -8.53
C SER A 63 13.85 -23.68 -8.53
N ILE A 64 13.48 -24.96 -8.60
CA ILE A 64 14.38 -26.10 -8.35
C ILE A 64 14.99 -26.64 -9.65
N HIS A 65 14.43 -26.29 -10.83
CA HIS A 65 14.78 -26.89 -12.11
C HIS A 65 15.29 -25.93 -13.19
N SER A 66 15.84 -24.75 -12.86
CA SER A 66 16.57 -24.01 -13.91
C SER A 66 17.85 -24.77 -14.24
N GLU A 67 18.10 -25.00 -15.54
CA GLU A 67 19.28 -25.72 -16.08
C GLU A 67 20.62 -25.09 -15.65
N ALA A 68 20.60 -23.94 -14.98
CA ALA A 68 21.75 -23.20 -14.47
C ALA A 68 21.87 -23.18 -12.92
N GLY A 69 21.03 -23.90 -12.18
CA GLY A 69 21.09 -23.93 -10.70
C GLY A 69 20.70 -22.61 -10.01
N SER A 70 20.04 -21.69 -10.73
CA SER A 70 19.58 -20.40 -10.21
C SER A 70 18.07 -20.38 -9.94
N ASN A 71 17.63 -19.80 -8.82
CA ASN A 71 16.20 -19.64 -8.51
C ASN A 71 15.51 -18.79 -9.60
N SER A 72 14.24 -19.07 -9.87
CA SER A 72 13.37 -18.20 -10.68
C SER A 72 13.46 -16.73 -10.20
N PRO A 73 13.41 -15.72 -11.10
CA PRO A 73 13.54 -14.31 -10.70
C PRO A 73 12.56 -13.87 -9.62
N VAL A 74 11.30 -14.36 -9.67
CA VAL A 74 10.29 -14.02 -8.66
C VAL A 74 10.65 -14.61 -7.29
N ILE A 75 11.23 -15.80 -7.26
CA ILE A 75 11.65 -16.46 -6.02
C ILE A 75 12.88 -15.79 -5.44
N SER A 76 13.83 -15.39 -6.28
CA SER A 76 14.98 -14.59 -5.83
C SER A 76 14.55 -13.25 -5.21
N LEU A 77 13.50 -12.62 -5.76
CA LEU A 77 12.90 -11.41 -5.19
C LEU A 77 12.25 -11.70 -3.82
N LEU A 78 11.44 -12.76 -3.72
CA LEU A 78 10.82 -13.16 -2.45
C LEU A 78 11.87 -13.51 -1.40
N ASP A 79 12.92 -14.24 -1.76
CA ASP A 79 14.04 -14.56 -0.88
C ASP A 79 14.70 -13.32 -0.31
N ALA A 80 14.99 -12.33 -1.17
CA ALA A 80 15.64 -11.09 -0.76
C ALA A 80 14.77 -10.31 0.25
N ALA A 81 13.45 -10.36 0.08
CA ALA A 81 12.51 -9.69 0.98
C ALA A 81 12.25 -10.46 2.29
N LEU A 82 12.23 -11.80 2.25
CA LEU A 82 11.85 -12.64 3.39
C LEU A 82 13.03 -13.02 4.28
N LYS A 83 14.26 -13.16 3.73
CA LYS A 83 15.48 -13.47 4.52
C LYS A 83 15.72 -12.52 5.70
N PRO A 84 15.46 -11.19 5.60
CA PRO A 84 15.55 -10.29 6.74
C PRO A 84 14.49 -10.50 7.84
N ARG A 85 13.60 -11.49 7.69
CA ARG A 85 12.51 -11.81 8.62
C ARG A 85 11.58 -10.61 8.88
N PRO A 86 10.95 -10.01 7.84
CA PRO A 86 9.98 -8.94 8.08
C PRO A 86 8.81 -9.46 8.93
N ILE A 87 8.22 -8.57 9.73
CA ILE A 87 7.03 -8.89 10.54
C ILE A 87 5.78 -8.99 9.66
N ALA A 88 5.79 -8.31 8.51
CA ALA A 88 4.63 -8.27 7.62
C ALA A 88 5.00 -8.26 6.14
N VAL A 89 4.12 -8.85 5.33
CA VAL A 89 4.06 -8.66 3.88
C VAL A 89 2.70 -8.07 3.52
N TRP A 90 2.68 -7.08 2.62
CA TRP A 90 1.47 -6.47 2.10
C TRP A 90 1.28 -6.84 0.63
N LEU A 91 0.15 -7.46 0.31
CA LEU A 91 -0.25 -7.79 -1.05
C LEU A 91 -1.36 -6.86 -1.55
N SER A 92 -1.27 -6.43 -2.81
CA SER A 92 -2.29 -5.62 -3.47
C SER A 92 -2.32 -5.84 -4.97
N PHE A 93 -3.43 -5.45 -5.61
CA PHE A 93 -3.61 -5.44 -7.06
C PHE A 93 -3.42 -6.82 -7.72
N GLY A 94 -4.06 -7.84 -7.18
CA GLY A 94 -4.24 -9.14 -7.84
C GLY A 94 -5.69 -9.56 -7.72
N ASP A 95 -6.14 -10.46 -8.59
CA ASP A 95 -7.43 -11.10 -8.38
C ASP A 95 -7.39 -12.13 -7.23
N ALA A 96 -8.53 -12.74 -6.91
CA ALA A 96 -8.64 -13.70 -5.82
C ALA A 96 -7.65 -14.89 -5.95
N ASP A 97 -7.43 -15.39 -7.17
CA ASP A 97 -6.53 -16.53 -7.39
C ASP A 97 -5.06 -16.12 -7.24
N GLU A 98 -4.67 -14.98 -7.82
CA GLU A 98 -3.33 -14.44 -7.65
C GLU A 98 -3.02 -14.17 -6.18
N MET A 99 -3.95 -13.53 -5.47
CA MET A 99 -3.78 -13.19 -4.05
C MET A 99 -3.67 -14.44 -3.19
N ARG A 100 -4.49 -15.46 -3.43
CA ARG A 100 -4.41 -16.76 -2.75
C ARG A 100 -3.07 -17.44 -3.02
N VAL A 101 -2.71 -17.63 -4.29
CA VAL A 101 -1.49 -18.36 -4.65
C VAL A 101 -0.24 -17.64 -4.15
N TRP A 102 -0.16 -16.30 -4.29
CA TRP A 102 0.99 -15.56 -3.77
C TRP A 102 1.06 -15.56 -2.25
N THR A 103 -0.07 -15.54 -1.55
CA THR A 103 -0.08 -15.70 -0.08
C THR A 103 0.47 -17.06 0.33
N GLU A 104 0.04 -18.14 -0.34
CA GLU A 104 0.56 -19.49 -0.09
C GLU A 104 2.07 -19.60 -0.38
N VAL A 105 2.53 -19.07 -1.52
CA VAL A 105 3.95 -19.07 -1.90
C VAL A 105 4.78 -18.32 -0.88
N ILE A 106 4.34 -17.13 -0.45
CA ILE A 106 5.06 -16.30 0.52
C ILE A 106 5.13 -16.98 1.88
N ARG A 107 4.04 -17.57 2.37
CA ARG A 107 4.02 -18.31 3.63
C ARG A 107 4.93 -19.55 3.57
N LYS A 108 4.83 -20.37 2.51
CA LYS A 108 5.70 -21.55 2.31
C LYS A 108 7.17 -21.13 2.24
N ARG A 109 7.47 -20.07 1.49
CA ARG A 109 8.84 -19.63 1.29
C ARG A 109 9.45 -19.00 2.55
N ASP A 110 8.67 -18.21 3.28
CA ASP A 110 9.07 -17.70 4.59
C ASP A 110 9.32 -18.86 5.56
N ALA A 111 8.47 -19.90 5.57
CA ALA A 111 8.66 -21.06 6.43
C ALA A 111 9.96 -21.82 6.11
N GLU A 112 10.30 -21.98 4.83
CA GLU A 112 11.55 -22.59 4.38
C GLU A 112 12.79 -21.78 4.77
N LEU A 113 12.71 -20.44 4.71
CA LEU A 113 13.85 -19.55 4.98
C LEU A 113 14.04 -19.26 6.47
N ASN A 114 12.94 -19.19 7.23
CA ASN A 114 12.91 -18.59 8.56
C ASN A 114 12.38 -19.51 9.67
N GLY A 115 11.99 -20.77 9.38
CA GLY A 115 11.39 -21.66 10.38
C GLY A 115 9.87 -21.48 10.48
N GLN A 116 9.22 -22.00 11.53
CA GLN A 116 7.74 -22.08 11.57
C GLN A 116 7.06 -20.72 11.28
N GLY A 117 6.26 -20.68 10.21
CA GLY A 117 5.81 -19.48 9.50
C GLY A 117 4.70 -18.66 10.16
N ASP A 118 4.33 -18.93 11.42
CA ASP A 118 3.22 -18.23 12.07
C ASP A 118 3.55 -16.81 12.51
N GLY A 119 4.83 -16.41 12.45
CA GLY A 119 5.24 -15.05 12.79
C GLY A 119 4.97 -14.01 11.68
N LEU A 120 4.89 -14.41 10.41
CA LEU A 120 4.71 -13.47 9.30
C LEU A 120 3.23 -13.09 9.17
N LYS A 121 2.93 -11.80 9.17
CA LYS A 121 1.57 -11.29 8.93
C LYS A 121 1.38 -10.92 7.46
N VAL A 122 0.32 -11.42 6.84
CA VAL A 122 -0.06 -11.05 5.47
C VAL A 122 -1.19 -10.04 5.49
N PHE A 123 -0.89 -8.82 5.08
CA PHE A 123 -1.84 -7.73 4.86
C PHE A 123 -2.37 -7.83 3.43
N ILE A 124 -3.69 -7.76 3.28
CA ILE A 124 -4.34 -7.77 1.96
C ILE A 124 -5.15 -6.49 1.76
N GLY A 125 -4.82 -5.74 0.71
CA GLY A 125 -5.60 -4.59 0.26
C GLY A 125 -6.89 -5.04 -0.43
N ILE A 126 -8.02 -4.43 -0.05
CA ILE A 126 -9.35 -4.71 -0.58
C ILE A 126 -10.07 -3.39 -0.94
N GLY A 127 -10.92 -3.45 -1.95
CA GLY A 127 -11.77 -2.35 -2.44
C GLY A 127 -13.24 -2.74 -2.61
N SER A 128 -13.63 -3.97 -2.27
CA SER A 128 -15.02 -4.44 -2.33
C SER A 128 -15.35 -5.54 -1.31
N GLU A 129 -16.64 -5.82 -1.09
CA GLU A 129 -17.11 -6.95 -0.27
C GLU A 129 -16.73 -8.30 -0.86
N GLN A 130 -16.72 -8.42 -2.19
CA GLN A 130 -16.30 -9.65 -2.86
C GLN A 130 -14.82 -9.95 -2.61
N GLU A 131 -13.97 -8.93 -2.73
CA GLU A 131 -12.55 -9.03 -2.38
C GLU A 131 -12.35 -9.29 -0.89
N THR A 132 -13.20 -8.71 -0.03
CA THR A 132 -13.19 -8.99 1.43
C THR A 132 -13.40 -10.48 1.69
N LYS A 133 -14.44 -11.07 1.09
CA LYS A 133 -14.73 -12.49 1.25
C LYS A 133 -13.56 -13.37 0.79
N ALA A 134 -13.06 -13.13 -0.42
CA ALA A 134 -11.93 -13.88 -0.96
C ALA A 134 -10.65 -13.72 -0.10
N ALA A 135 -10.37 -12.50 0.39
CA ALA A 135 -9.21 -12.24 1.22
C ALA A 135 -9.26 -12.99 2.56
N VAL A 136 -10.44 -13.07 3.19
CA VAL A 136 -10.65 -13.73 4.48
C VAL A 136 -10.69 -15.25 4.34
N GLU A 137 -11.54 -15.76 3.45
CA GLU A 137 -11.86 -17.20 3.38
C GLU A 137 -10.82 -17.97 2.55
N ASP A 138 -10.40 -17.43 1.41
CA ASP A 138 -9.59 -18.15 0.43
C ASP A 138 -8.10 -17.78 0.53
N CYS A 139 -7.78 -16.50 0.72
CA CYS A 139 -6.39 -16.03 0.75
C CYS A 139 -5.74 -16.12 2.13
N GLY A 140 -6.54 -16.19 3.20
CA GLY A 140 -6.04 -16.26 4.57
C GLY A 140 -5.29 -15.00 5.01
N ALA A 141 -5.87 -13.82 4.76
CA ALA A 141 -5.37 -12.54 5.26
C ALA A 141 -5.22 -12.58 6.80
N ASP A 142 -4.13 -12.02 7.31
CA ASP A 142 -3.97 -11.76 8.76
C ASP A 142 -4.42 -10.34 9.12
N VAL A 143 -4.43 -9.42 8.16
CA VAL A 143 -4.94 -8.03 8.30
C VAL A 143 -5.58 -7.61 6.97
N LEU A 144 -6.74 -6.94 7.04
CA LEU A 144 -7.39 -6.37 5.88
C LEU A 144 -7.14 -4.86 5.80
N VAL A 145 -6.98 -4.35 4.59
CA VAL A 145 -6.86 -2.90 4.35
C VAL A 145 -7.91 -2.47 3.34
N ALA A 146 -9.01 -1.89 3.84
CA ALA A 146 -10.04 -1.28 3.01
C ALA A 146 -9.55 0.07 2.46
N GLN A 147 -9.34 0.15 1.15
CA GLN A 147 -8.87 1.35 0.48
C GLN A 147 -10.01 2.05 -0.24
N GLY A 148 -10.27 3.32 0.09
CA GLY A 148 -11.23 4.18 -0.62
C GLY A 148 -10.62 4.90 -1.82
N CYS A 149 -11.46 5.37 -2.74
CA CYS A 149 -11.02 6.13 -3.93
C CYS A 149 -10.34 7.47 -3.62
N GLU A 150 -10.39 7.91 -2.35
CA GLU A 150 -9.67 9.04 -1.78
C GLU A 150 -8.15 8.80 -1.68
N ALA A 151 -7.68 7.56 -1.74
CA ALA A 151 -6.27 7.21 -1.62
C ALA A 151 -5.41 7.77 -2.76
N GLY A 152 -4.18 8.17 -2.41
CA GLY A 152 -3.15 8.58 -3.37
C GLY A 152 -2.45 7.39 -4.01
N GLY A 153 -1.88 7.60 -5.20
CA GLY A 153 -1.23 6.53 -5.95
C GLY A 153 -2.25 5.54 -6.54
N HIS A 154 -1.77 4.34 -6.86
CA HIS A 154 -2.59 3.32 -7.51
C HIS A 154 -3.66 2.75 -6.57
N GLY A 155 -4.83 2.49 -7.14
CA GLY A 155 -6.04 2.04 -6.46
C GLY A 155 -7.07 1.57 -7.47
N LEU A 156 -8.09 0.84 -7.03
CA LEU A 156 -9.23 0.53 -7.90
C LEU A 156 -10.03 1.82 -8.13
N GLY A 157 -10.10 2.27 -9.38
CA GLY A 157 -10.73 3.55 -9.74
C GLY A 157 -12.22 3.62 -9.42
N SER A 158 -12.89 2.47 -9.40
CA SER A 158 -14.30 2.31 -9.03
C SER A 158 -14.55 2.07 -7.54
N SER A 159 -13.51 2.04 -6.70
CA SER A 159 -13.69 1.87 -5.26
C SER A 159 -14.66 2.90 -4.69
N PRO A 160 -15.63 2.49 -3.86
CA PRO A 160 -16.45 3.43 -3.13
C PRO A 160 -15.60 4.32 -2.21
N PRO A 161 -16.11 5.51 -1.84
CA PRO A 161 -15.51 6.30 -0.77
C PRO A 161 -15.34 5.48 0.51
N LEU A 162 -14.25 5.70 1.24
CA LEU A 162 -13.91 4.91 2.43
C LEU A 162 -15.05 4.86 3.46
N HIS A 163 -15.72 6.01 3.66
CA HIS A 163 -16.81 6.13 4.63
C HIS A 163 -18.03 5.25 4.30
N ALA A 164 -18.25 4.95 3.02
CA ALA A 164 -19.39 4.17 2.56
C ALA A 164 -19.12 2.66 2.61
N GLN A 165 -17.87 2.25 2.40
CA GLN A 165 -17.50 0.82 2.41
C GLN A 165 -17.19 0.27 3.79
N LEU A 166 -16.57 1.05 4.69
CA LEU A 166 -16.12 0.55 5.99
C LEU A 166 -17.23 -0.10 6.82
N PRO A 167 -18.41 0.53 7.03
CA PRO A 167 -19.47 -0.10 7.83
C PRO A 167 -19.97 -1.41 7.23
N ARG A 168 -20.00 -1.52 5.90
CA ARG A 168 -20.45 -2.73 5.19
C ARG A 168 -19.46 -3.87 5.37
N ILE A 169 -18.17 -3.59 5.21
CA ILE A 169 -17.09 -4.56 5.42
C ILE A 169 -17.06 -5.01 6.89
N ALA A 170 -17.10 -4.07 7.84
CA ALA A 170 -17.12 -4.36 9.26
C ALA A 170 -18.31 -5.25 9.67
N ALA A 171 -19.50 -5.01 9.11
CA ALA A 171 -20.68 -5.85 9.34
C ALA A 171 -20.57 -7.25 8.70
N LEU A 172 -19.85 -7.38 7.58
CA LEU A 172 -19.64 -8.65 6.89
C LEU A 172 -18.67 -9.57 7.64
N LEU A 173 -17.59 -9.02 8.22
CA LEU A 173 -16.48 -9.80 8.78
C LEU A 173 -16.87 -10.89 9.78
N PRO A 174 -17.78 -10.67 10.75
CA PRO A 174 -18.17 -11.71 11.70
C PRO A 174 -18.89 -12.91 11.08
N THR A 175 -19.37 -12.78 9.83
CA THR A 175 -20.09 -13.85 9.12
C THR A 175 -19.18 -14.74 8.28
N LEU A 176 -17.94 -14.32 8.08
CA LEU A 176 -16.97 -15.01 7.23
C LEU A 176 -16.21 -16.07 8.03
N LYS A 177 -15.76 -17.13 7.36
CA LYS A 177 -14.92 -18.16 7.96
C LYS A 177 -13.44 -17.87 7.67
N PRO A 178 -12.61 -17.50 8.68
CA PRO A 178 -11.21 -17.18 8.41
C PRO A 178 -10.42 -18.38 7.88
N GLY A 179 -9.71 -18.17 6.78
CA GLY A 179 -8.80 -19.14 6.16
C GLY A 179 -7.34 -18.99 6.58
N ASN A 180 -7.00 -18.00 7.41
CA ASN A 180 -5.65 -17.84 7.95
C ASN A 180 -5.31 -18.97 8.94
N SER A 181 -4.01 -19.19 9.21
CA SER A 181 -3.56 -20.28 10.10
C SER A 181 -4.04 -20.17 11.54
N ARG A 182 -4.56 -19.00 11.93
CA ARG A 182 -5.04 -18.70 13.28
C ARG A 182 -6.53 -18.99 13.45
N GLY A 183 -7.29 -19.09 12.35
CA GLY A 183 -8.75 -19.19 12.39
C GLY A 183 -9.42 -17.94 12.98
N GLU A 184 -8.75 -16.79 12.94
CA GLU A 184 -9.19 -15.55 13.57
C GLU A 184 -9.69 -14.55 12.52
N VAL A 185 -10.76 -13.81 12.86
CA VAL A 185 -11.25 -12.71 12.01
C VAL A 185 -10.14 -11.65 11.91
N PRO A 186 -9.70 -11.26 10.70
CA PRO A 186 -8.63 -10.27 10.55
C PRO A 186 -9.07 -8.89 11.04
N PRO A 187 -8.19 -8.12 11.73
CA PRO A 187 -8.45 -6.71 11.97
C PRO A 187 -8.59 -5.94 10.66
N LEU A 188 -9.48 -4.95 10.67
CA LEU A 188 -9.83 -4.12 9.53
C LEU A 188 -9.19 -2.74 9.63
N LEU A 189 -8.27 -2.41 8.73
CA LEU A 189 -7.68 -1.08 8.62
C LEU A 189 -8.34 -0.27 7.51
N GLY A 190 -8.58 1.02 7.76
CA GLY A 190 -9.06 1.96 6.74
C GLY A 190 -7.93 2.76 6.09
N ALA A 191 -7.96 2.90 4.76
CA ALA A 191 -6.98 3.64 3.98
C ALA A 191 -7.65 4.57 2.95
N GLY A 192 -7.11 5.79 2.80
CA GLY A 192 -7.58 6.78 1.83
C GLY A 192 -8.11 8.05 2.48
N GLY A 193 -7.54 9.21 2.13
CA GLY A 193 -7.95 10.52 2.67
C GLY A 193 -7.48 10.84 4.10
N LEU A 194 -6.89 9.87 4.83
CA LEU A 194 -6.39 10.08 6.19
C LEU A 194 -5.20 11.05 6.21
N SER A 195 -5.24 12.01 7.14
CA SER A 195 -4.24 13.09 7.27
C SER A 195 -3.94 13.51 8.71
N ASP A 196 -4.90 13.37 9.61
CA ASP A 196 -4.81 13.79 11.02
C ASP A 196 -5.62 12.89 11.96
N GLY A 197 -5.61 13.19 13.26
CA GLY A 197 -6.37 12.43 14.27
C GLY A 197 -7.89 12.45 14.07
N ARG A 198 -8.45 13.50 13.46
CA ARG A 198 -9.90 13.57 13.16
C ARG A 198 -10.28 12.55 12.09
N SER A 199 -9.47 12.45 11.05
CA SER A 199 -9.66 11.45 10.00
C SER A 199 -9.45 10.01 10.48
N LEU A 200 -8.57 9.78 11.47
CA LEU A 200 -8.45 8.48 12.12
C LEU A 200 -9.68 8.18 12.99
N ALA A 201 -10.08 9.12 13.86
CA ALA A 201 -11.25 8.97 14.73
C ALA A 201 -12.53 8.68 13.94
N SER A 202 -12.71 9.30 12.77
CA SER A 202 -13.90 9.07 11.93
C SER A 202 -13.96 7.63 11.42
N ILE A 203 -12.86 7.05 10.95
CA ILE A 203 -12.86 5.67 10.45
C ILE A 203 -12.96 4.63 11.56
N LEU A 204 -12.42 4.93 12.76
CA LEU A 204 -12.62 4.09 13.94
C LEU A 204 -14.10 4.04 14.32
N ALA A 205 -14.79 5.19 14.28
CA ALA A 205 -16.23 5.25 14.51
C ALA A 205 -17.06 4.50 13.43
N LEU A 206 -16.49 4.27 12.25
CA LEU A 206 -17.12 3.51 11.15
C LEU A 206 -16.84 2.01 11.22
N GLY A 207 -16.12 1.54 12.24
CA GLY A 207 -15.86 0.11 12.47
C GLY A 207 -14.48 -0.38 11.99
N ALA A 208 -13.54 0.51 11.68
CA ALA A 208 -12.14 0.12 11.49
C ALA A 208 -11.44 -0.09 12.86
N ASP A 209 -10.49 -1.02 12.90
CA ASP A 209 -9.60 -1.25 14.05
C ASP A 209 -8.36 -0.34 14.03
N GLY A 210 -8.09 0.31 12.89
CA GLY A 210 -6.98 1.24 12.72
C GLY A 210 -6.96 1.90 11.35
N GLY A 211 -5.94 2.72 11.11
CA GLY A 211 -5.81 3.51 9.88
C GLY A 211 -4.45 3.39 9.21
N VAL A 212 -4.43 3.57 7.90
CA VAL A 212 -3.22 3.58 7.07
C VAL A 212 -2.99 4.98 6.51
N LEU A 213 -1.84 5.57 6.86
CA LEU A 213 -1.40 6.85 6.33
C LEU A 213 -0.46 6.64 5.14
N GLY A 214 -0.90 7.06 3.96
CA GLY A 214 -0.06 7.13 2.76
C GLY A 214 0.48 8.54 2.55
N THR A 215 -0.33 9.40 1.92
CA THR A 215 0.04 10.77 1.53
C THR A 215 0.62 11.59 2.68
N ARG A 216 0.11 11.43 3.91
CA ARG A 216 0.61 12.16 5.07
C ARG A 216 2.06 11.86 5.41
N LEU A 217 2.50 10.63 5.20
CA LEU A 217 3.90 10.24 5.43
C LEU A 217 4.83 10.69 4.30
N LEU A 218 4.32 11.13 3.15
CA LEU A 218 5.15 11.71 2.08
C LEU A 218 5.70 13.10 2.45
N LEU A 219 5.01 13.83 3.36
CA LEU A 219 5.48 15.07 3.97
C LEU A 219 6.28 14.81 5.25
N THR A 220 7.27 13.91 5.15
CA THR A 220 8.22 13.61 6.22
C THR A 220 9.66 13.69 5.66
N PRO A 221 10.66 14.00 6.49
CA PRO A 221 12.07 13.91 6.10
C PRO A 221 12.48 12.52 5.60
N GLU A 222 11.89 11.46 6.16
CA GLU A 222 12.21 10.05 5.89
C GLU A 222 11.67 9.56 4.54
N ALA A 223 10.67 10.24 3.96
CA ALA A 223 10.11 9.88 2.67
C ALA A 223 11.07 10.21 1.52
N ALA A 224 11.17 9.28 0.56
CA ALA A 224 11.98 9.39 -0.66
C ALA A 224 11.49 10.45 -1.67
N TYR A 225 10.47 11.25 -1.32
CA TYR A 225 10.01 12.35 -2.16
C TYR A 225 11.07 13.45 -2.21
N SER A 226 11.33 13.95 -3.42
CA SER A 226 12.18 15.12 -3.64
C SER A 226 11.61 16.37 -2.97
N ASP A 227 12.46 17.37 -2.75
CA ASP A 227 12.03 18.66 -2.21
C ASP A 227 10.95 19.30 -3.09
N ALA A 228 11.09 19.22 -4.42
CA ALA A 228 10.08 19.70 -5.38
C ALA A 228 8.72 19.01 -5.17
N GLN A 229 8.69 17.69 -5.02
CA GLN A 229 7.44 16.96 -4.74
C GLN A 229 6.84 17.35 -3.38
N LYS A 230 7.68 17.55 -2.36
CA LYS A 230 7.21 18.03 -1.04
C LYS A 230 6.64 19.45 -1.15
N GLN A 231 7.21 20.34 -1.95
CA GLN A 231 6.65 21.67 -2.22
C GLN A 231 5.31 21.59 -2.96
N VAL A 232 5.16 20.69 -3.92
CA VAL A 232 3.87 20.44 -4.59
C VAL A 232 2.81 19.99 -3.56
N LEU A 233 3.15 19.05 -2.68
CA LEU A 233 2.23 18.57 -1.63
C LEU A 233 1.84 19.68 -0.63
N LEU A 234 2.77 20.55 -0.24
CA LEU A 234 2.49 21.66 0.70
C LEU A 234 1.56 22.73 0.10
N LYS A 235 1.53 22.87 -1.22
CA LYS A 235 0.71 23.87 -1.92
C LYS A 235 -0.66 23.31 -2.35
N ALA A 236 -0.80 22.00 -2.43
CA ALA A 236 -1.98 21.35 -2.97
C ALA A 236 -3.17 21.37 -2.01
N SER A 237 -4.34 21.67 -2.55
CA SER A 237 -5.64 21.54 -1.89
C SER A 237 -6.28 20.18 -2.15
N SER A 238 -7.32 19.84 -1.38
CA SER A 238 -8.02 18.54 -1.52
C SER A 238 -8.69 18.36 -2.88
N THR A 239 -9.05 19.45 -3.57
CA THR A 239 -9.71 19.42 -4.89
C THR A 239 -8.72 19.29 -6.06
N GLU A 240 -7.42 19.39 -5.81
CA GLU A 240 -6.38 19.40 -6.84
C GLU A 240 -5.76 18.02 -7.08
N THR A 241 -6.43 16.95 -6.65
CA THR A 241 -6.02 15.58 -6.96
C THR A 241 -7.02 14.89 -7.88
N LYS A 242 -6.51 14.08 -8.82
CA LYS A 242 -7.35 13.36 -9.79
C LYS A 242 -6.82 11.95 -10.04
N ARG A 243 -7.74 11.01 -10.26
CA ARG A 243 -7.42 9.67 -10.77
C ARG A 243 -7.29 9.70 -12.28
N THR A 244 -6.16 9.26 -12.82
CA THR A 244 -5.87 9.30 -14.25
C THR A 244 -4.67 8.43 -14.61
N MET A 245 -4.62 7.95 -15.85
CA MET A 245 -3.44 7.26 -16.42
C MET A 245 -2.38 8.21 -16.96
N ALA A 246 -2.59 9.53 -16.91
CA ALA A 246 -1.64 10.53 -17.40
C ALA A 246 -0.25 10.39 -16.74
N PHE A 247 -0.23 10.13 -15.44
CA PHE A 247 1.01 9.96 -14.68
C PHE A 247 1.78 8.70 -15.11
N ASP A 248 1.08 7.61 -15.36
CA ASP A 248 1.68 6.35 -15.81
C ASP A 248 2.18 6.42 -17.25
N GLU A 249 1.44 7.10 -18.14
CA GLU A 249 1.90 7.33 -19.50
C GLU A 249 3.19 8.15 -19.49
N ALA A 250 3.23 9.24 -18.71
CA ALA A 250 4.39 10.12 -18.59
C ALA A 250 5.62 9.43 -18.00
N ARG A 251 5.42 8.49 -17.06
CA ARG A 251 6.50 7.71 -16.44
C ARG A 251 6.85 6.42 -17.18
N GLY A 252 6.06 6.03 -18.19
CA GLY A 252 6.19 4.74 -18.86
C GLY A 252 5.86 3.54 -17.94
N THR A 253 5.03 3.74 -16.92
CA THR A 253 4.63 2.71 -15.95
C THR A 253 3.25 2.11 -16.24
N LEU A 254 2.86 2.07 -17.51
CA LEU A 254 1.61 1.46 -17.98
C LEU A 254 1.57 -0.07 -17.72
N GLY A 255 0.40 -0.67 -17.96
CA GLY A 255 0.17 -2.11 -17.85
C GLY A 255 -0.44 -2.56 -16.51
N TRP A 256 -0.97 -1.62 -15.72
CA TRP A 256 -1.75 -1.92 -14.52
C TRP A 256 -2.97 -2.79 -14.83
N PRO A 257 -3.44 -3.60 -13.85
CA PRO A 257 -4.68 -4.38 -14.00
C PRO A 257 -5.88 -3.51 -14.41
N GLU A 258 -6.85 -4.13 -15.08
CA GLU A 258 -8.08 -3.43 -15.47
C GLU A 258 -8.77 -2.80 -14.26
N GLY A 259 -9.23 -1.55 -14.43
CA GLY A 259 -9.84 -0.77 -13.35
C GLY A 259 -8.86 -0.14 -12.36
N VAL A 260 -7.56 -0.43 -12.43
CA VAL A 260 -6.53 0.20 -11.59
C VAL A 260 -5.92 1.40 -12.30
N ASP A 261 -6.05 2.57 -11.68
CA ASP A 261 -5.44 3.84 -12.10
C ASP A 261 -4.74 4.50 -10.92
N GLY A 262 -4.14 5.68 -11.10
CA GLY A 262 -3.41 6.38 -10.05
C GLY A 262 -4.00 7.75 -9.70
N ARG A 263 -4.03 8.12 -8.41
CA ARG A 263 -4.41 9.47 -7.94
C ARG A 263 -3.19 10.33 -7.59
N GLY A 264 -3.05 11.46 -8.26
CA GLY A 264 -1.98 12.44 -8.01
C GLY A 264 -2.45 13.88 -8.13
N VAL A 265 -1.56 14.81 -7.79
CA VAL A 265 -1.80 16.26 -7.92
C VAL A 265 -1.90 16.64 -9.40
N ILE A 266 -2.96 17.35 -9.77
CA ILE A 266 -3.19 17.84 -11.13
C ILE A 266 -2.11 18.85 -11.47
N ASN A 267 -1.42 18.64 -12.59
CA ASN A 267 -0.33 19.50 -13.05
C ASN A 267 -0.27 19.52 -14.59
N ALA A 268 0.75 20.15 -15.17
CA ALA A 268 0.88 20.28 -16.62
C ALA A 268 1.12 18.93 -17.35
N THR A 269 1.49 17.86 -16.64
CA THR A 269 1.54 16.50 -17.19
C THR A 269 0.13 15.96 -17.42
N VAL A 270 -0.77 16.14 -16.45
CA VAL A 270 -2.19 15.76 -16.59
C VAL A 270 -2.87 16.59 -17.67
N GLN A 271 -2.66 17.91 -17.67
CA GLN A 271 -3.27 18.81 -18.65
C GLN A 271 -2.89 18.45 -20.07
N ALA A 272 -1.59 18.22 -20.34
CA ALA A 272 -1.11 17.85 -21.67
C ALA A 272 -1.63 16.49 -22.14
N TYR A 273 -1.84 15.54 -21.23
CA TYR A 273 -2.45 14.26 -21.56
C TYR A 273 -3.91 14.43 -21.97
N GLU A 274 -4.69 15.17 -21.18
CA GLU A 274 -6.13 15.34 -21.39
C GLU A 274 -6.47 16.22 -22.60
N SER A 275 -5.63 17.23 -22.87
CA SER A 275 -5.74 18.07 -24.07
C SER A 275 -5.16 17.41 -25.33
N GLN A 276 -4.59 16.21 -25.21
CA GLN A 276 -3.87 15.52 -26.29
C GLN A 276 -2.74 16.38 -26.90
N GLU A 277 -2.06 17.17 -26.07
CA GLU A 277 -0.96 18.02 -26.49
C GLU A 277 0.29 17.17 -26.80
N GLY A 278 0.57 17.02 -28.09
CA GLY A 278 1.65 16.17 -28.60
C GLY A 278 1.31 14.67 -28.52
N ASP A 279 2.26 13.83 -28.94
CA ASP A 279 2.15 12.38 -28.77
C ASP A 279 2.67 11.91 -27.38
N ALA A 280 2.46 10.62 -27.08
CA ALA A 280 2.87 10.02 -25.82
C ALA A 280 4.40 10.02 -25.62
N GLU A 281 5.19 10.00 -26.69
CA GLU A 281 6.65 10.04 -26.61
C GLU A 281 7.14 11.45 -26.23
N SER A 282 6.57 12.47 -26.86
CA SER A 282 6.81 13.88 -26.55
C SER A 282 6.41 14.21 -25.11
N ARG A 283 5.25 13.73 -24.63
CA ARG A 283 4.85 13.87 -23.22
C ARG A 283 5.84 13.21 -22.26
N ARG A 284 6.27 11.98 -22.54
CA ARG A 284 7.32 11.29 -21.75
C ARG A 284 8.64 12.05 -21.72
N ARG A 285 9.07 12.60 -22.86
CA ARG A 285 10.31 13.40 -22.96
C ARG A 285 10.23 14.66 -22.09
N ARG A 286 9.11 15.39 -22.17
CA ARG A 286 8.87 16.58 -21.33
C ARG A 286 8.83 16.24 -19.85
N TYR A 287 8.20 15.12 -19.48
CA TYR A 287 8.21 14.64 -18.10
C TYR A 287 9.63 14.33 -17.62
N LYS A 288 10.41 13.58 -18.40
CA LYS A 288 11.79 13.22 -18.01
C LYS A 288 12.69 14.44 -17.82
N GLN A 289 12.52 15.46 -18.66
CA GLN A 289 13.21 16.74 -18.48
C GLN A 289 12.79 17.42 -17.16
N ALA A 290 11.48 17.55 -16.93
CA ALA A 290 10.94 18.14 -15.70
C ALA A 290 11.39 17.40 -14.43
N GLU A 291 11.44 16.07 -14.47
CA GLU A 291 11.93 15.25 -13.36
C GLU A 291 13.41 15.54 -13.06
N GLY A 292 14.25 15.66 -14.10
CA GLY A 292 15.67 16.01 -13.94
C GLY A 292 15.91 17.44 -13.44
N GLU A 293 14.99 18.35 -13.71
CA GLU A 293 15.05 19.76 -13.30
C GLU A 293 14.34 20.04 -11.96
N GLY A 294 13.57 19.08 -11.43
CA GLY A 294 12.71 19.29 -10.27
C GLY A 294 11.55 20.26 -10.55
N ASP A 295 11.03 20.31 -11.78
CA ASP A 295 9.93 21.20 -12.16
C ASP A 295 8.62 20.80 -11.50
N GLU A 296 8.27 21.52 -10.44
CA GLU A 296 7.02 21.39 -9.67
C GLU A 296 5.77 21.40 -10.56
N LYS A 297 5.80 22.07 -11.72
CA LYS A 297 4.64 22.19 -12.62
C LYS A 297 4.34 20.90 -13.37
N ARG A 298 5.27 19.95 -13.43
CA ARG A 298 5.14 18.72 -14.24
C ARG A 298 5.48 17.44 -13.48
N ILE A 299 6.27 17.53 -12.41
CA ILE A 299 6.69 16.36 -11.65
C ILE A 299 5.49 15.60 -11.09
N VAL A 300 5.47 14.28 -11.31
CA VAL A 300 4.40 13.41 -10.85
C VAL A 300 4.49 13.35 -9.33
N THR A 301 3.40 13.75 -8.68
CA THR A 301 3.29 13.78 -7.22
C THR A 301 2.03 13.02 -6.83
N TRP A 302 2.19 11.75 -6.41
CA TRP A 302 1.06 10.93 -5.98
C TRP A 302 0.50 11.47 -4.67
N ALA A 303 -0.80 11.67 -4.61
CA ALA A 303 -1.45 12.28 -3.46
C ALA A 303 -2.92 11.92 -3.40
N GLY A 304 -3.39 11.59 -2.20
CA GLY A 304 -4.81 11.41 -1.90
C GLY A 304 -5.50 12.72 -1.58
N THR A 305 -6.83 12.67 -1.43
CA THR A 305 -7.65 13.86 -1.17
C THR A 305 -7.36 14.52 0.18
N GLY A 306 -6.75 13.79 1.12
CA GLY A 306 -6.31 14.32 2.41
C GLY A 306 -5.16 15.34 2.33
N VAL A 307 -4.58 15.56 1.13
CA VAL A 307 -3.45 16.49 0.95
C VAL A 307 -3.73 17.90 1.44
N GLY A 308 -4.96 18.39 1.25
CA GLY A 308 -5.36 19.75 1.67
C GLY A 308 -5.38 19.98 3.18
N ASN A 309 -5.26 18.92 3.99
CA ASN A 309 -5.20 19.02 5.46
C ASN A 309 -3.75 19.03 5.99
N MET A 310 -2.74 19.07 5.12
CA MET A 310 -1.33 18.94 5.49
C MET A 310 -0.56 20.18 5.04
N ASN A 311 0.13 20.83 5.96
CA ASN A 311 0.84 22.08 5.69
C ASN A 311 2.24 22.14 6.30
N VAL A 312 2.74 21.02 6.81
CA VAL A 312 4.00 20.95 7.55
C VAL A 312 4.73 19.64 7.31
N ILE A 313 6.03 19.75 7.04
CA ILE A 313 6.95 18.61 7.01
C ILE A 313 7.36 18.31 8.46
N LYS A 314 7.08 17.08 8.91
CA LYS A 314 7.42 16.62 10.27
C LYS A 314 8.03 15.22 10.23
N PRO A 315 8.91 14.85 11.17
CA PRO A 315 9.39 13.47 11.31
C PRO A 315 8.23 12.47 11.38
N ALA A 316 8.37 11.31 10.74
CA ALA A 316 7.32 10.31 10.66
C ALA A 316 6.84 9.87 12.06
N ARG A 317 7.77 9.74 13.03
CA ARG A 317 7.45 9.41 14.42
C ARG A 317 6.49 10.41 15.05
N GLU A 318 6.73 11.71 14.87
CA GLU A 318 5.89 12.77 15.41
C GLU A 318 4.51 12.74 14.77
N VAL A 319 4.44 12.52 13.45
CA VAL A 319 3.16 12.39 12.73
C VAL A 319 2.30 11.26 13.31
N ILE A 320 2.87 10.08 13.51
CA ILE A 320 2.12 8.94 14.07
C ILE A 320 1.64 9.23 15.49
N GLN A 321 2.50 9.82 16.33
CA GLN A 321 2.14 10.19 17.71
C GLN A 321 1.04 11.25 17.75
N GLU A 322 1.14 12.29 16.91
CA GLU A 322 0.16 13.36 16.80
C GLU A 322 -1.20 12.82 16.34
N VAL A 323 -1.23 12.02 15.28
CA VAL A 323 -2.46 11.41 14.77
C VAL A 323 -3.15 10.56 15.84
N GLY A 324 -2.40 9.71 16.56
CA GLY A 324 -2.96 8.89 17.63
C GLY A 324 -3.52 9.72 18.80
N ASN A 325 -2.72 10.68 19.29
CA ASN A 325 -3.13 11.54 20.40
C ASN A 325 -4.34 12.41 20.05
N ASP A 326 -4.39 12.95 18.84
CA ASP A 326 -5.49 13.80 18.40
C ASP A 326 -6.75 12.99 18.07
N ALA A 327 -6.62 11.73 17.67
CA ALA A 327 -7.76 10.83 17.55
C ALA A 327 -8.42 10.58 18.91
N LEU A 328 -7.64 10.31 19.97
CA LEU A 328 -8.15 10.17 21.33
C LEU A 328 -8.91 11.42 21.79
N LYS A 329 -8.29 12.60 21.67
CA LYS A 329 -8.94 13.88 22.00
C LYS A 329 -10.22 14.12 21.19
N THR A 330 -10.21 13.77 19.91
CA THR A 330 -11.38 13.92 19.02
C THR A 330 -12.54 13.04 19.50
N ILE A 331 -12.27 11.79 19.86
CA ILE A 331 -13.29 10.86 20.37
C ILE A 331 -13.88 11.37 21.70
N GLU A 332 -13.04 11.86 22.61
CA GLU A 332 -13.50 12.47 23.86
C GLU A 332 -14.40 13.70 23.62
N ALA A 333 -13.99 14.59 22.71
CA ALA A 333 -14.76 15.78 22.36
C ALA A 333 -16.11 15.44 21.69
N LEU A 334 -16.15 14.41 20.83
CA LEU A 334 -17.40 13.91 20.24
C LEU A 334 -18.35 13.39 21.32
N SER A 335 -17.85 12.62 22.29
CA SER A 335 -18.64 12.13 23.42
C SER A 335 -19.24 13.28 24.24
N GLN A 336 -18.49 14.37 24.45
CA GLN A 336 -19.00 15.56 25.14
C GLN A 336 -20.05 16.32 24.32
N THR A 337 -19.88 16.37 23.00
CA THR A 337 -20.83 17.06 22.10
C THR A 337 -22.21 16.41 22.14
N LEU A 338 -22.28 15.08 22.18
CA LEU A 338 -23.54 14.33 22.29
C LEU A 338 -24.26 14.49 23.63
N LYS A 339 -23.56 14.99 24.66
CA LYS A 339 -24.13 15.22 26.00
C LYS A 339 -24.68 16.63 26.20
N ARG A 340 -24.42 17.54 25.26
CA ARG A 340 -24.95 18.91 25.26
C ARG A 340 -26.31 18.96 24.58
#